data_AF-A0A9D4GTH0-F1
#
_entry.id   AF-A0A9D4GTH0-F1
#
_cell.length_a   1.000
_cell.length_b   1.000
_cell.length_c   1.000
_cell.angle_alpha   90.00
_cell.angle_beta   90.00
_cell.angle_gamma   90.00
#
_symmetry.space_group_name_H-M   'P 1'
#
loop_
_entity.id
_entity.type
_entity.pdbx_description
1 polymer ?
#
loop_
_entity_poly.entity_id
_entity_poly.type
_entity_poly.pdbx_seq_one_letter_code
_entity_poly.pdbx_strand_id
1 'polypeptide(L)'
;MAYLSSINTSTGQSPNKMVFGREITLPLQACIGLPPGSGTNEKPFPDDYVSDLRANLEHIHDVARKVLAKKVVYRKRHYDLL
;
A
#
# COMPACT_ATOMS: atom_id res chain seq x y z
N MET A 1 -12.05 3.04 10.29
CA MET A 1 -11.31 2.30 9.25
C MET A 1 -9.82 2.20 9.61
N ALA A 2 -9.46 1.49 10.68
CA ALA A 2 -8.03 1.31 11.04
C ALA A 2 -7.42 0.12 10.27
N TYR A 3 -8.13 -1.00 10.22
CA TYR A 3 -7.67 -2.25 9.62
C TYR A 3 -7.22 -2.12 8.16
N LEU A 4 -7.96 -1.37 7.34
CA LEU A 4 -7.68 -1.22 5.90
C LEU A 4 -6.47 -0.31 5.61
N SER A 5 -6.17 0.62 6.51
CA SER A 5 -5.02 1.53 6.43
C SER A 5 -3.80 1.02 7.20
N SER A 6 -3.95 -0.01 8.03
CA SER A 6 -2.85 -0.60 8.79
C SER A 6 -2.05 -1.58 7.93
N ILE A 7 -0.74 -1.62 8.17
CA ILE A 7 0.16 -2.57 7.50
C ILE A 7 -0.21 -3.99 7.92
N ASN A 8 -0.50 -4.85 6.94
CA ASN A 8 -0.67 -6.27 7.18
C ASN A 8 0.71 -6.91 7.36
N THR A 9 0.92 -7.56 8.49
CA THR A 9 2.21 -8.19 8.81
C THR A 9 2.63 -9.23 7.77
N SER A 10 1.69 -9.94 7.14
CA SER A 10 1.97 -11.00 6.16
C SER A 10 2.47 -10.48 4.82
N THR A 11 1.90 -9.39 4.32
CA THR A 11 2.25 -8.81 3.01
C THR A 11 3.21 -7.63 3.14
N GLY A 12 3.33 -7.03 4.32
CA GLY A 12 4.11 -5.81 4.54
C GLY A 12 3.47 -4.55 3.95
N GLN A 13 2.21 -4.63 3.52
CA GLN A 13 1.48 -3.53 2.87
C GLN A 13 0.09 -3.37 3.51
N SER A 14 -0.49 -2.17 3.45
CA SER A 14 -1.88 -1.97 3.86
C SER A 14 -2.84 -2.51 2.79
N PRO A 15 -4.03 -3.02 3.18
CA PRO A 15 -5.06 -3.40 2.21
C PRO A 15 -5.44 -2.27 1.25
N ASN A 16 -5.54 -1.02 1.74
CA ASN A 16 -5.83 0.14 0.90
C ASN A 16 -4.79 0.32 -0.21
N LYS A 17 -3.50 0.30 0.12
CA LYS A 17 -2.44 0.40 -0.90
C LYS A 17 -2.51 -0.73 -1.91
N MET A 18 -2.78 -1.96 -1.46
CA MET A 18 -2.84 -3.11 -2.35
C MET A 18 -4.01 -3.05 -3.35
N VAL A 19 -5.13 -2.43 -2.98
CA VAL A 19 -6.30 -2.33 -3.87
C VAL A 19 -6.26 -1.07 -4.74
N PHE A 20 -5.83 0.06 -4.17
CA PHE A 20 -5.96 1.38 -4.81
C PHE A 20 -4.62 1.94 -5.32
N GLY A 21 -3.51 1.24 -5.13
CA GLY A 21 -2.17 1.72 -5.49
C GLY A 21 -1.67 2.89 -4.62
N ARG A 22 -2.46 3.34 -3.65
CA ARG A 22 -2.18 4.47 -2.75
C ARG A 22 -2.98 4.35 -1.47
N GLU A 23 -2.61 5.13 -0.46
CA GLU A 23 -3.48 5.31 0.70
C GLU A 23 -4.67 6.19 0.36
N ILE A 24 -5.83 5.82 0.86
CA ILE A 24 -7.02 6.65 0.78
C ILE A 24 -6.95 7.70 1.89
N THR A 25 -7.42 8.90 1.59
CA THR A 25 -7.65 9.96 2.57
C THR A 25 -8.56 9.44 3.68
N LEU A 26 -8.05 9.41 4.91
CA LEU A 26 -8.84 8.98 6.05
C LEU A 26 -9.95 10.01 6.35
N PRO A 27 -11.11 9.61 6.88
CA PRO A 27 -12.18 10.54 7.22
C PRO A 27 -11.71 11.71 8.10
N LEU A 28 -10.80 11.43 9.05
CA LEU A 28 -10.18 12.46 9.89
C LEU A 28 -9.37 13.48 9.07
N GLN A 29 -8.58 13.01 8.11
CA GLN A 29 -7.79 13.88 7.22
C GLN A 29 -8.69 14.72 6.31
N ALA A 30 -9.84 14.17 5.90
CA ALA A 30 -10.82 14.91 5.12
C ALA A 30 -11.49 16.03 5.95
N CYS A 31 -11.79 15.78 7.23
CA CYS A 31 -12.39 16.79 8.12
C CYS A 31 -11.41 17.91 8.51
N ILE A 32 -10.15 17.58 8.77
CA ILE A 32 -9.12 18.55 9.19
C ILE A 32 -8.55 19.31 7.97
N GLY A 33 -8.61 18.69 6.79
CA GLY A 33 -7.92 19.17 5.61
C GLY A 33 -6.41 18.85 5.64
N LEU A 34 -5.75 19.10 4.52
CA LEU A 34 -4.29 19.02 4.44
C LEU A 34 -3.67 20.37 4.84
N PRO A 35 -2.57 20.40 5.60
CA PRO A 35 -1.86 21.64 5.87
C PRO A 35 -1.41 22.31 4.56
N PRO A 36 -1.42 23.65 4.48
CA PRO A 36 -1.01 24.37 3.28
C PRO A 36 0.44 24.00 2.91
N GLY A 37 0.65 23.57 1.66
CA GLY A 37 1.94 23.11 1.15
C GLY A 37 2.21 21.61 1.27
N SER A 38 1.30 20.82 1.87
CA SER A 38 1.43 19.35 1.95
C SER A 38 0.80 18.58 0.78
N GLY A 39 0.07 19.28 -0.09
CA GLY A 39 -0.50 18.70 -1.30
C GLY A 39 0.33 19.07 -2.52
N THR A 40 0.59 18.11 -3.39
CA THR A 40 0.77 18.41 -4.82
C THR A 40 -0.55 19.04 -5.29
N ASN A 41 -0.62 20.37 -5.25
CA ASN A 41 -1.81 21.14 -5.67
C ASN A 41 -2.09 21.01 -7.17
N GLU A 42 -1.23 20.31 -7.90
CA GLU A 42 -1.41 20.00 -9.31
C GLU A 42 -2.22 18.71 -9.41
N LYS A 43 -3.43 18.82 -9.98
CA LYS A 43 -4.12 17.65 -10.51
C LYS A 43 -3.21 17.08 -11.60
N PRO A 44 -2.72 15.82 -11.47
CA PRO A 44 -1.96 15.21 -12.53
C PRO A 44 -2.79 15.23 -13.80
N PHE A 45 -2.14 15.36 -14.96
CA PHE A 45 -2.84 15.08 -16.21
C PHE A 45 -3.41 13.66 -16.16
N PRO A 46 -4.58 13.40 -16.74
CA PRO A 46 -5.23 12.09 -16.65
C PRO A 46 -4.32 10.92 -17.05
N ASP A 47 -3.47 11.13 -18.04
CA ASP A 47 -2.53 10.12 -18.54
C ASP A 47 -1.42 9.80 -17.52
N ASP A 48 -0.85 10.83 -16.89
CA ASP A 48 0.16 10.67 -15.83
C ASP A 48 -0.42 9.93 -14.63
N TYR A 49 -1.65 10.27 -14.23
CA TYR A 49 -2.35 9.60 -13.14
C TYR A 49 -2.50 8.10 -13.38
N VAL A 50 -2.94 7.70 -14.58
CA VAL A 50 -3.14 6.29 -14.93
C VAL A 50 -1.80 5.54 -14.98
N SER A 51 -0.77 6.17 -15.57
CA SER A 51 0.58 5.61 -15.63
C SER A 51 1.15 5.36 -14.22
N ASP A 52 1.08 6.38 -13.36
CA ASP A 52 1.55 6.30 -11.98
C ASP A 52 0.77 5.27 -11.17
N LEU A 53 -0.55 5.23 -11.31
CA LEU A 53 -1.39 4.25 -10.63
C LEU A 53 -0.98 2.83 -11.00
N ARG A 54 -0.75 2.57 -12.29
CA ARG A 54 -0.31 1.26 -12.77
C ARG A 54 1.06 0.89 -12.21
N ALA A 55 2.03 1.79 -12.33
CA ALA A 55 3.39 1.56 -11.83
C ALA A 55 3.39 1.27 -10.31
N ASN A 56 2.58 2.02 -9.55
CA ASN A 56 2.45 1.83 -8.12
C ASN A 56 1.84 0.47 -7.76
N LEU A 57 0.76 0.05 -8.44
CA LEU A 57 0.15 -1.25 -8.21
C LEU A 57 1.13 -2.40 -8.50
N GLU A 58 1.80 -2.35 -9.66
CA GLU A 58 2.81 -3.35 -10.03
C GLU A 58 3.91 -3.44 -8.96
N HIS A 59 4.44 -2.29 -8.52
CA HIS A 59 5.47 -2.23 -7.48
C HIS A 59 5.00 -2.79 -6.13
N ILE A 60 3.83 -2.38 -5.65
CA ILE A 60 3.28 -2.81 -4.35
C ILE A 60 3.07 -4.33 -4.34
N HIS A 61 2.54 -4.88 -5.43
CA HIS A 61 2.34 -6.33 -5.55
C HIS A 61 3.65 -7.10 -5.65
N ASP A 62 4.67 -6.56 -6.35
CA ASP A 62 6.00 -7.17 -6.40
C ASP A 62 6.66 -7.24 -5.03
N VAL A 63 6.58 -6.15 -4.25
CA VAL A 63 7.10 -6.13 -2.88
C VAL A 63 6.35 -7.13 -2.02
N ALA A 64 5.01 -7.14 -2.08
CA ALA A 64 4.19 -8.08 -1.31
C ALA A 64 4.54 -9.54 -1.64
N ARG A 65 4.70 -9.90 -2.92
CA ARG A 65 5.12 -11.24 -3.36
C ARG A 65 6.49 -11.62 -2.78
N LYS A 66 7.47 -10.71 -2.81
CA LYS A 66 8.81 -10.95 -2.24
C LYS A 66 8.74 -11.19 -0.72
N VAL A 67 7.94 -10.42 0.01
CA VAL A 67 7.74 -10.62 1.45
C VAL A 67 7.09 -11.97 1.74
N LEU A 68 6.03 -12.31 1.01
CA LEU A 68 5.34 -13.59 1.15
C LEU A 68 6.28 -14.78 0.87
N ALA A 69 7.07 -14.72 -0.19
CA ALA A 69 8.05 -15.75 -0.51
C ALA A 69 9.08 -15.95 0.62
N LYS A 70 9.64 -14.86 1.16
CA LYS A 70 10.55 -14.92 2.32
C LYS A 70 9.87 -15.54 3.55
N LYS A 71 8.62 -15.16 3.83
CA LYS A 71 7.85 -15.72 4.95
C LYS A 71 7.53 -17.19 4.78
N VAL A 72 7.26 -17.65 3.55
CA VAL A 72 7.08 -19.07 3.25
C VAL A 72 8.36 -19.84 3.59
N VAL A 73 9.51 -19.39 3.10
CA VAL A 73 10.81 -20.05 3.41
C VAL A 73 11.08 -20.08 4.91
N TYR A 74 10.88 -18.95 5.60
CA TYR A 74 11.01 -18.87 7.05
C TYR A 74 10.08 -19.88 7.75
N ARG A 75 8.79 -19.90 7.38
CA ARG A 75 7.83 -20.78 8.01
C ARG A 75 8.19 -22.24 7.84
N LYS A 76 8.58 -22.65 6.63
CA LYS A 76 9.01 -24.04 6.38
C LYS A 76 10.19 -24.44 7.27
N ARG A 77 11.19 -23.56 7.42
CA ARG A 77 12.37 -23.84 8.26
C ARG A 77 12.06 -23.97 9.75
N HIS A 78 11.08 -23.22 10.25
CA HIS A 78 10.84 -23.09 11.69
C HIS A 78 9.61 -23.87 12.19
N TYR A 79 8.65 -24.21 11.32
CA TYR A 79 7.40 -24.86 11.72
C TYR A 79 7.18 -26.24 11.10
N ASP A 80 7.85 -26.61 10.00
CA ASP A 80 7.69 -27.96 9.39
C ASP A 80 8.49 -29.06 10.14
N LEU A 81 9.13 -28.74 11.27
CA LEU A 81 9.88 -29.68 12.12
C LEU A 81 9.09 -30.16 13.36
N LEU A 82 7.81 -29.79 13.47
CA LEU A 82 6.84 -30.26 14.47
C LEU A 82 5.81 -31.18 13.81
#